data_AF-A0A2E2YFN3-F1
#
_entry.id   AF-A0A2E2YFN3-F1
#
_cell.length_a   1.000
_cell.length_b   1.000
_cell.length_c   1.000
_cell.angle_alpha   90.00
_cell.angle_beta   90.00
_cell.angle_gamma   90.00
#
_symmetry.space_group_name_H-M   'P 1'
#
loop_
_entity.id
_entity.type
_entity.pdbx_description
1 polymer ?
#
loop_
_entity_poly.entity_id
_entity_poly.type
_entity_poly.pdbx_seq_one_letter_code
_entity_poly.pdbx_strand_id
1 'polypeptide(L)'
;MKTKSTVLISGNATGEILYFDAPISFWGGINVVNSKVIQAGHPQHGKVTSEKILVIPNLIGSSSSSAVILELIYSGIAPKALILGMHDAILPIGNIAARQMGWGTIPMVALKNPHFKSGDWVEICSDGIIKNINRQ
;
A
#
# COMPACT_ATOMS: atom_id res chain seq x y z
N MET A 1 -0.08 -14.28 -14.67
CA MET A 1 1.14 -13.52 -15.04
C MET A 1 1.94 -13.22 -13.78
N LYS A 2 3.28 -13.38 -13.82
CA LYS A 2 4.19 -13.08 -12.70
C LYS A 2 4.99 -11.81 -13.01
N THR A 3 5.09 -10.90 -12.04
CA THR A 3 5.83 -9.64 -12.16
C THR A 3 6.85 -9.56 -11.04
N LYS A 4 8.12 -9.29 -11.37
CA LYS A 4 9.18 -9.10 -10.38
C LYS A 4 9.23 -7.64 -9.93
N SER A 5 9.30 -7.43 -8.62
CA SER A 5 9.42 -6.11 -8.00
C SER A 5 10.63 -6.04 -7.08
N THR A 6 10.96 -4.84 -6.61
CA THR A 6 12.01 -4.63 -5.59
C THR A 6 11.36 -4.65 -4.21
N VAL A 7 11.85 -5.49 -3.31
CA VAL A 7 11.32 -5.60 -1.95
C VAL A 7 11.81 -4.43 -1.10
N LEU A 8 10.88 -3.69 -0.50
CA LEU A 8 11.17 -2.67 0.52
C LEU A 8 10.94 -3.23 1.93
N ILE A 9 9.81 -3.91 2.11
CA ILE A 9 9.47 -4.67 3.32
C ILE A 9 8.99 -6.04 2.87
N SER A 10 9.70 -7.08 3.29
CA SER A 10 9.38 -8.46 2.95
C SER A 10 8.14 -8.95 3.70
N GLY A 11 7.33 -9.77 3.03
CA GLY A 11 6.19 -10.46 3.61
C GLY A 11 5.28 -11.01 2.51
N ASN A 12 4.22 -11.70 2.89
CA ASN A 12 3.24 -12.24 1.96
C ASN A 12 1.89 -11.55 2.15
N ALA A 13 1.20 -11.25 1.05
CA ALA A 13 -0.14 -10.70 1.10
C ALA A 13 -0.95 -11.15 -0.11
N THR A 14 -2.23 -11.42 0.09
CA THR A 14 -3.18 -11.72 -0.98
C THR A 14 -4.40 -10.82 -0.84
N GLY A 15 -4.79 -10.19 -1.94
CA GLY A 15 -5.95 -9.30 -1.91
C GLY A 15 -6.30 -8.71 -3.26
N GLU A 16 -7.44 -8.03 -3.26
CA GLU A 16 -7.92 -7.25 -4.39
C GLU A 16 -7.14 -5.94 -4.49
N ILE A 17 -6.77 -5.57 -5.71
CA ILE A 17 -6.09 -4.32 -6.03
C ILE A 17 -7.08 -3.16 -5.92
N LEU A 18 -6.64 -2.12 -5.21
CA LEU A 18 -7.16 -0.76 -5.35
C LEU A 18 -6.05 0.08 -5.99
N TYR A 19 -6.22 0.39 -7.27
CA TYR A 19 -5.28 1.20 -8.04
C TYR A 19 -5.64 2.69 -7.88
N PHE A 20 -4.64 3.52 -7.60
CA PHE A 20 -4.82 4.97 -7.51
C PHE A 20 -4.53 5.63 -8.86
N ASP A 21 -5.55 6.27 -9.43
CA ASP A 21 -5.48 6.89 -10.76
C ASP A 21 -4.85 8.29 -10.74
N ALA A 22 -4.59 8.84 -9.54
CA ALA A 22 -3.91 10.10 -9.34
C ALA A 22 -2.89 9.99 -8.19
N PRO A 23 -1.92 10.92 -8.11
CA PRO A 23 -1.03 10.98 -6.95
C PRO A 23 -1.80 11.22 -5.64
N ILE A 24 -1.37 10.56 -4.56
CA ILE A 24 -1.98 10.66 -3.23
C ILE A 24 -0.97 11.14 -2.18
N SER A 25 -1.40 11.99 -1.26
CA SER A 25 -0.69 12.23 0.00
C SER A 25 -1.23 11.31 1.09
N PHE A 26 -0.38 10.53 1.76
CA PHE A 26 -0.84 9.79 2.95
C PHE A 26 -1.17 10.77 4.08
N TRP A 27 -0.40 11.85 4.21
CA TRP A 27 -0.70 12.94 5.13
C TRP A 27 -1.90 13.76 4.63
N GLY A 28 -3.06 13.57 5.26
CA GLY A 28 -4.30 14.29 4.94
C GLY A 28 -5.11 13.71 3.77
N GLY A 29 -4.58 12.73 3.03
CA GLY A 29 -5.33 12.06 1.97
C GLY A 29 -5.92 10.71 2.37
N ILE A 30 -5.47 10.10 3.47
CA ILE A 30 -6.04 8.90 4.07
C ILE A 30 -6.52 9.21 5.49
N ASN A 31 -7.75 8.80 5.81
CA ASN A 31 -8.32 8.93 7.15
C ASN A 31 -7.83 7.77 8.02
N VAL A 32 -7.10 8.08 9.08
CA VAL A 32 -6.50 7.11 10.01
C VAL A 32 -7.51 6.40 10.93
N VAL A 33 -8.75 6.88 11.02
CA VAL A 33 -9.79 6.26 11.85
C VAL A 33 -10.55 5.16 11.09
N ASN A 34 -10.72 5.31 9.78
CA ASN A 34 -11.56 4.40 8.98
C ASN A 34 -10.91 3.94 7.66
N SER A 35 -9.64 4.28 7.45
CA SER A 35 -8.85 3.88 6.28
C SER A 35 -9.44 4.37 4.93
N LYS A 36 -10.30 5.40 4.94
CA LYS A 36 -10.88 5.96 3.70
C LYS A 36 -9.95 6.97 3.04
N VAL A 37 -9.95 6.98 1.71
CA VAL A 37 -9.37 8.07 0.92
C VAL A 37 -10.24 9.31 1.09
N ILE A 38 -9.65 10.39 1.62
CA ILE A 38 -10.32 11.66 1.90
C ILE A 38 -9.72 12.84 1.14
N GLN A 39 -8.65 12.66 0.38
CA GLN A 39 -8.09 13.71 -0.47
C GLN A 39 -9.16 14.24 -1.42
N ALA A 40 -9.45 15.54 -1.36
CA ALA A 40 -10.46 16.17 -2.19
C ALA A 40 -10.09 16.06 -3.67
N GLY A 41 -11.07 15.71 -4.51
CA GLY A 41 -10.89 15.56 -5.95
C GLY A 41 -10.09 14.32 -6.39
N HIS A 42 -9.63 13.47 -5.46
CA HIS A 42 -8.95 12.23 -5.83
C HIS A 42 -9.94 11.22 -6.46
N PRO A 43 -9.60 10.53 -7.55
CA PRO A 43 -10.53 9.60 -8.21
C PRO A 43 -11.04 8.47 -7.30
N GLN A 44 -10.20 8.00 -6.39
CA GLN A 44 -10.56 7.00 -5.36
C GLN A 44 -11.18 7.60 -4.09
N HIS A 45 -11.61 8.87 -4.07
CA HIS A 45 -12.22 9.48 -2.89
C HIS A 45 -13.39 8.62 -2.35
N GLY A 46 -13.44 8.45 -1.02
CA GLY A 46 -14.44 7.63 -0.33
C GLY A 46 -14.18 6.12 -0.35
N LYS A 47 -13.21 5.62 -1.12
CA LYS A 47 -12.82 4.20 -1.10
C LYS A 47 -12.06 3.87 0.19
N VAL A 48 -12.29 2.67 0.72
CA VAL A 48 -11.59 2.14 1.88
C VAL A 48 -10.33 1.40 1.42
N THR A 49 -9.21 1.66 2.10
CA THR A 49 -7.90 1.08 1.75
C THR A 49 -7.54 -0.17 2.56
N SER A 50 -8.13 -0.35 3.74
CA SER A 50 -7.98 -1.58 4.52
C SER A 50 -8.43 -2.80 3.72
N GLU A 51 -7.82 -3.96 4.00
CA GLU A 51 -8.07 -5.23 3.30
C GLU A 51 -7.74 -5.26 1.79
N LYS A 52 -7.20 -4.16 1.22
CA LYS A 52 -6.79 -4.07 -0.19
C LYS A 52 -5.29 -4.11 -0.36
N ILE A 53 -4.84 -4.47 -1.56
CA ILE A 53 -3.48 -4.20 -2.00
C ILE A 53 -3.51 -2.87 -2.75
N LEU A 54 -2.80 -1.87 -2.23
CA LEU A 54 -2.79 -0.55 -2.89
C LEU A 54 -1.69 -0.50 -3.93
N VAL A 55 -2.06 -0.08 -5.14
CA VAL A 55 -1.11 0.30 -6.17
C VAL A 55 -1.08 1.81 -6.25
N ILE A 56 0.07 2.39 -5.92
CA ILE A 56 0.28 3.84 -5.86
C ILE A 56 1.39 4.20 -6.85
N PRO A 57 1.05 4.58 -8.09
CA PRO A 57 2.05 4.91 -9.10
C PRO A 57 2.90 6.12 -8.72
N ASN A 58 2.29 7.11 -8.06
CA ASN A 58 2.92 8.36 -7.65
C ASN A 58 2.43 8.79 -6.27
N LEU A 59 3.34 9.29 -5.44
CA LEU A 59 3.05 9.83 -4.10
C LEU A 59 3.19 11.36 -4.09
N ILE A 60 2.42 12.04 -3.25
CA ILE A 60 2.53 13.47 -2.96
C ILE A 60 3.08 13.63 -1.55
N GLY A 61 4.25 14.27 -1.40
CA GLY A 61 4.87 14.50 -0.09
C GLY A 61 5.30 13.18 0.58
N SER A 62 6.29 13.25 1.48
CA SER A 62 6.88 12.02 2.01
C SER A 62 7.11 12.03 3.53
N SER A 63 7.64 13.10 4.13
CA SER A 63 8.12 13.06 5.53
C SER A 63 7.10 12.57 6.58
N SER A 64 5.83 13.00 6.50
CA SER A 64 4.80 12.63 7.49
C SER A 64 4.01 11.37 7.14
N SER A 65 4.23 10.77 5.96
CA SER A 65 3.53 9.56 5.53
C SER A 65 3.88 8.34 6.38
N SER A 66 5.05 8.33 7.04
CA SER A 66 5.49 7.29 7.97
C SER A 66 4.61 7.21 9.22
N ALA A 67 4.19 8.35 9.77
CA ALA A 67 3.30 8.38 10.94
C ALA A 67 1.90 7.83 10.60
N VAL A 68 1.38 8.20 9.42
CA VAL A 68 0.07 7.71 8.95
C VAL A 68 0.06 6.21 8.77
N ILE A 69 1.07 5.62 8.10
CA ILE A 69 1.09 4.17 7.91
C ILE A 69 1.31 3.42 9.23
N LEU A 70 2.11 3.99 10.14
CA LEU A 70 2.29 3.45 11.49
C LEU A 70 0.96 3.41 12.25
N GLU A 71 0.18 4.50 12.22
CA GLU A 71 -1.12 4.59 12.86
C GLU A 71 -2.12 3.60 12.27
N LEU A 72 -2.16 3.46 10.93
CA LEU A 72 -3.01 2.47 10.28
C LEU A 72 -2.65 1.03 10.67
N ILE A 73 -1.36 0.70 10.80
CA ILE A 73 -0.90 -0.62 11.26
C ILE A 73 -1.30 -0.82 12.73
N TYR A 74 -1.02 0.16 13.59
CA TYR A 74 -1.38 0.13 15.01
C TYR A 74 -2.89 -0.10 15.21
N SER A 75 -3.73 0.58 14.43
CA SER A 75 -5.18 0.45 14.48
C SER A 75 -5.73 -0.80 13.77
N GLY A 76 -4.88 -1.63 13.16
CA GLY A 76 -5.31 -2.84 12.46
C GLY A 76 -6.13 -2.60 11.19
N ILE A 77 -6.04 -1.39 10.60
CA ILE A 77 -6.79 -0.98 9.41
C ILE A 77 -5.87 -0.54 8.26
N ALA A 78 -4.61 -0.97 8.30
CA ALA A 78 -3.68 -0.83 7.19
C ALA A 78 -4.15 -1.61 5.95
N PRO A 79 -3.74 -1.18 4.74
CA PRO A 79 -3.88 -2.03 3.56
C PRO A 79 -3.07 -3.32 3.73
N LYS A 80 -3.47 -4.39 3.04
CA LYS A 80 -2.76 -5.68 3.11
C LYS A 80 -1.33 -5.59 2.61
N ALA A 81 -1.08 -4.73 1.62
CA ALA A 81 0.25 -4.45 1.10
C ALA A 81 0.26 -3.17 0.25
N LEU A 82 1.46 -2.65 -0.01
CA LEU A 82 1.68 -1.53 -0.94
C LEU A 82 2.56 -1.94 -2.13
N ILE A 83 2.14 -1.56 -3.32
CA ILE A 83 2.93 -1.58 -4.56
C ILE A 83 3.17 -0.12 -4.97
N LEU A 84 4.41 0.34 -4.84
CA LEU A 84 4.80 1.73 -5.09
C LEU A 84 5.43 1.86 -6.48
N GLY A 85 4.98 2.83 -7.28
CA GLY A 85 5.52 3.11 -8.61
C GLY A 85 6.96 3.64 -8.63
N MET A 86 7.45 4.05 -7.47
CA MET A 86 8.79 4.59 -7.23
C MET A 86 9.36 4.06 -5.92
N HIS A 87 10.69 4.15 -5.76
CA HIS A 87 11.32 3.87 -4.48
C HIS A 87 10.95 4.96 -3.50
N ASP A 88 10.28 4.59 -2.41
CA ASP A 88 9.96 5.49 -1.32
C ASP A 88 10.72 5.05 -0.07
N ALA A 89 11.38 6.00 0.59
CA ALA A 89 12.16 5.75 1.79
C ALA A 89 11.38 6.04 3.08
N ILE A 90 10.16 6.61 3.02
CA ILE A 90 9.47 7.11 4.20
C ILE A 90 8.35 6.17 4.68
N LEU A 91 7.48 5.68 3.79
CA LEU A 91 6.46 4.68 4.13
C LEU A 91 7.08 3.41 4.77
N PRO A 92 8.22 2.86 4.28
CA PRO A 92 8.89 1.75 4.95
C PRO A 92 9.32 2.06 6.39
N ILE A 93 9.66 3.31 6.73
CA ILE A 93 10.06 3.69 8.10
C ILE A 93 8.91 3.47 9.08
N GLY A 94 7.70 3.91 8.74
CA GLY A 94 6.52 3.70 9.59
C GLY A 94 6.24 2.21 9.83
N ASN A 95 6.42 1.39 8.80
CA ASN A 95 6.27 -0.06 8.88
C ASN A 95 7.37 -0.72 9.73
N ILE A 96 8.63 -0.29 9.59
CA ILE A 96 9.73 -0.77 10.43
C ILE A 96 9.52 -0.37 11.89
N ALA A 97 9.02 0.85 12.16
CA ALA A 97 8.69 1.29 13.51
C ALA A 97 7.58 0.41 14.12
N ALA A 98 6.53 0.11 13.36
CA ALA A 98 5.47 -0.80 13.80
C ALA A 98 6.02 -2.18 14.20
N ARG A 99 6.98 -2.72 13.43
CA ARG A 99 7.68 -3.95 13.77
C ARG A 99 8.42 -3.86 15.11
N GLN A 100 9.14 -2.76 15.36
CA GLN A 100 9.86 -2.57 16.63
C GLN A 100 8.92 -2.47 17.83
N MET A 101 7.69 -2.00 17.62
CA MET A 101 6.66 -1.92 18.65
C MET A 101 5.85 -3.23 18.81
N GLY A 102 6.11 -4.24 17.99
CA GLY A 102 5.38 -5.51 18.04
C GLY A 102 3.99 -5.49 17.40
N TRP A 103 3.66 -4.48 16.58
CA TRP A 103 2.34 -4.30 15.96
C TRP A 103 2.18 -5.02 14.60
N GLY A 104 3.21 -5.74 14.16
CA GLY A 104 3.24 -6.40 12.86
C GLY A 104 3.71 -5.47 11.74
N THR A 105 3.61 -5.98 10.51
CA THR A 105 4.08 -5.31 9.29
C THR A 105 3.23 -5.68 8.10
N ILE A 106 3.20 -4.83 7.09
CA ILE A 106 2.61 -5.14 5.78
C ILE A 106 3.70 -5.28 4.72
N PRO A 107 3.57 -6.13 3.69
CA PRO A 107 4.52 -6.15 2.58
C PRO A 107 4.50 -4.83 1.80
N MET A 108 5.69 -4.36 1.41
CA MET A 108 5.85 -3.17 0.58
C MET A 108 6.87 -3.45 -0.51
N VAL A 109 6.49 -3.20 -1.76
CA VAL A 109 7.36 -3.42 -2.92
C VAL A 109 7.36 -2.21 -3.84
N ALA A 110 8.49 -1.96 -4.51
CA ALA A 110 8.61 -0.97 -5.57
C ALA A 110 8.57 -1.65 -6.94
N LEU A 111 7.66 -1.20 -7.80
CA LEU A 111 7.50 -1.67 -9.17
C LEU A 111 7.33 -0.47 -10.09
N LYS A 112 8.32 -0.22 -10.95
CA LYS A 112 8.22 0.82 -11.98
C LYS A 112 7.12 0.47 -12.98
N ASN A 113 6.27 1.45 -13.31
CA ASN A 113 5.15 1.31 -14.25
C ASN A 113 4.21 0.13 -13.92
N PRO A 114 3.55 0.14 -12.73
CA PRO A 114 2.63 -0.92 -12.37
C PRO A 114 1.44 -0.95 -13.36
N HIS A 115 1.11 -2.13 -13.89
CA HIS A 115 0.12 -2.33 -14.95
C HIS A 115 -1.16 -3.03 -14.48
N PHE A 116 -1.37 -3.08 -13.17
CA PHE A 116 -2.56 -3.68 -12.55
C PHE A 116 -3.79 -2.78 -12.72
N LYS A 117 -4.97 -3.36 -12.54
CA LYS A 117 -6.25 -2.64 -12.53
C LYS A 117 -6.96 -2.85 -11.19
N SER A 118 -7.74 -1.85 -10.77
CA SER A 118 -8.64 -2.02 -9.63
C SER A 118 -9.58 -3.21 -9.88
N GLY A 119 -9.72 -4.10 -8.90
CA GLY A 119 -10.49 -5.34 -9.02
C GLY A 119 -9.66 -6.59 -9.35
N ASP A 120 -8.42 -6.43 -9.84
CA ASP A 120 -7.50 -7.56 -10.02
C ASP A 120 -7.20 -8.19 -8.65
N TRP A 121 -7.07 -9.51 -8.61
CA TRP A 121 -6.60 -10.21 -7.41
C TRP A 121 -5.15 -10.60 -7.59
N VAL A 122 -4.32 -10.29 -6.59
CA VAL A 122 -2.90 -10.64 -6.61
C VAL A 122 -2.44 -11.26 -5.32
N GLU A 123 -1.39 -12.07 -5.44
CA GLU A 123 -0.54 -12.53 -4.35
C GLU A 123 0.82 -11.84 -4.47
N ILE A 124 1.28 -11.20 -3.40
CA ILE A 124 2.65 -10.68 -3.24
C ILE A 124 3.39 -11.68 -2.37
N CYS A 125 4.50 -12.20 -2.87
CA CYS A 125 5.39 -13.10 -2.15
C CYS A 125 6.54 -12.34 -1.48
N SER A 126 7.11 -12.93 -0.42
CA SER A 126 8.20 -12.35 0.37
C SER A 126 9.49 -12.05 -0.41
N ASP A 127 9.66 -12.69 -1.56
CA ASP A 127 10.77 -12.51 -2.51
C ASP A 127 10.52 -11.38 -3.55
N GLY A 128 9.36 -10.70 -3.47
CA GLY A 128 8.98 -9.62 -4.37
C GLY A 128 8.32 -10.08 -5.67
N ILE A 129 7.97 -11.35 -5.81
CA ILE A 129 7.14 -11.81 -6.94
C ILE A 129 5.68 -11.45 -6.68
N ILE A 130 5.05 -10.77 -7.64
CA ILE A 130 3.61 -10.48 -7.65
C ILE A 130 2.95 -11.39 -8.68
N LYS A 131 1.94 -12.16 -8.27
CA LYS A 131 1.19 -13.08 -9.15
C LYS A 131 -0.25 -12.63 -9.26
N ASN A 132 -0.76 -12.51 -10.48
CA ASN A 132 -2.21 -12.41 -10.69
C ASN A 132 -2.86 -13.76 -10.40
N ILE A 133 -3.93 -13.74 -9.60
CA ILE A 133 -4.70 -14.92 -9.20
C ILE A 133 -6.19 -14.70 -9.51
N ASN A 134 -6.94 -15.79 -9.64
CA ASN A 134 -8.40 -15.71 -9.72
C ASN A 134 -8.97 -15.59 -8.32
N ARG A 135 -10.06 -14.83 -8.18
CA ARG A 135 -10.87 -14.83 -6.95
C ARG A 135 -11.49 -16.23 -6.80
N GLN A 136 -11.09 -16.96 -5.76
CA GLN A 136 -11.77 -18.20 -5.37
C GLN A 136 -13.16 -17.90 -4.81
#